data_AF-A0A7Y7PTB8-F1
#
_entry.id   AF-A0A7Y7PTB8-F1
#
_cell.length_a   1.000
_cell.length_b   1.000
_cell.length_c   1.000
_cell.angle_alpha   90.00
_cell.angle_beta   90.00
_cell.angle_gamma   90.00
#
_symmetry.space_group_name_H-M   'P 1'
#
loop_
_entity.id
_entity.type
_entity.pdbx_description
1 polymer ?
#
loop_
_entity_poly.entity_id
_entity_poly.type
_entity_poly.pdbx_seq_one_letter_code
_entity_poly.pdbx_strand_id
1 'polypeptide(L)'
;MKRILPLLIGCLLLLGTVHAAPVTASISGERGLAFRLSLNGQPVSRGARPQIYLDQLHPGYYWADFYIPVGRGRGVNYRTQIFLADGFETNFVLVARPGFPPSLRTVSTVPLAPPVVSYPNQGPYPTPYPNNGYPAPGHQNHGYPNSGYPVPAYQLAPAEVDNLLQAIQRRPFDDARMAIMRDALRESFIESQDARRLIKSLSFDENRIETAKYLYSRVADRHNFYQVYDALVFNSSIQEVQEYVQSVR
;
A
#
# COMPACT_ATOMS: atom_id res chain seq x y z
N MET A 1 74.00 -15.83 4.50
CA MET A 1 73.08 -15.05 5.35
C MET A 1 71.69 -15.66 5.22
N LYS A 2 71.20 -16.35 6.26
CA LYS A 2 69.85 -16.92 6.36
C LYS A 2 68.98 -15.94 7.15
N ARG A 3 67.78 -15.59 6.65
CA ARG A 3 66.75 -14.91 7.44
C ARG A 3 65.44 -15.69 7.33
N ILE A 4 64.78 -15.80 8.48
CA ILE A 4 63.72 -16.73 8.86
C ILE A 4 62.45 -15.90 9.18
N LEU A 5 61.29 -16.45 8.79
CA LEU A 5 59.93 -16.27 9.36
C LEU A 5 59.12 -14.96 9.07
N PRO A 6 57.77 -14.96 9.29
CA PRO A 6 56.75 -14.82 8.24
C PRO A 6 55.58 -13.88 8.68
N LEU A 7 54.35 -14.19 8.26
CA LEU A 7 53.06 -13.90 8.94
C LEU A 7 52.39 -12.53 8.68
N LEU A 8 51.34 -12.55 7.85
CA LEU A 8 49.95 -12.10 8.15
C LEU A 8 49.23 -11.68 6.86
N ILE A 9 48.77 -12.66 6.08
CA ILE A 9 47.69 -12.44 5.10
C ILE A 9 46.42 -12.93 5.78
N GLY A 10 45.75 -12.01 6.46
CA GLY A 10 44.53 -12.29 7.20
C GLY A 10 43.61 -11.07 7.16
N CYS A 11 42.84 -10.95 6.08
CA CYS A 11 41.47 -10.43 6.15
C CYS A 11 40.78 -10.72 4.80
N LEU A 12 40.30 -11.95 4.64
CA LEU A 12 39.32 -12.28 3.63
C LEU A 12 38.01 -11.61 4.05
N LEU A 13 37.75 -10.39 3.57
CA LEU A 13 36.42 -9.78 3.64
C LEU A 13 35.51 -10.59 2.73
N LEU A 14 34.91 -11.64 3.29
CA LEU A 14 33.66 -12.21 2.79
C LEU A 14 32.58 -11.14 2.97
N LEU A 15 32.55 -10.16 2.07
CA LEU A 15 31.30 -9.49 1.74
C LEU A 15 30.42 -10.57 1.13
N GLY A 16 29.63 -11.23 1.97
CA GLY A 16 28.45 -11.94 1.51
C GLY A 16 27.65 -10.93 0.71
N THR A 17 27.68 -11.06 -0.62
CA THR A 17 26.72 -10.38 -1.46
C THR A 17 25.38 -11.00 -1.08
N VAL A 18 24.61 -10.29 -0.27
CA VAL A 18 23.19 -10.56 -0.12
C VAL A 18 22.61 -10.31 -1.52
N HIS A 19 22.58 -11.34 -2.34
CA HIS A 19 21.95 -11.29 -3.65
C HIS A 19 20.46 -11.17 -3.37
N ALA A 20 19.96 -9.94 -3.40
CA ALA A 20 18.53 -9.69 -3.38
C ALA A 20 17.90 -10.46 -4.55
N ALA A 21 16.78 -11.15 -4.31
CA ALA A 21 16.19 -11.95 -5.38
C ALA A 21 15.78 -11.03 -6.54
N PRO A 22 15.98 -11.46 -7.80
CA PRO A 22 15.57 -10.65 -8.94
C PRO A 22 14.06 -10.42 -8.90
N VAL A 23 13.66 -9.16 -9.02
CA VAL A 23 12.27 -8.72 -9.06
C VAL A 23 11.85 -8.54 -10.52
N THR A 24 10.64 -8.97 -10.83
CA THR A 24 10.01 -8.75 -12.13
C THR A 24 8.94 -7.69 -12.01
N ALA A 25 8.80 -6.84 -13.02
CA ALA A 25 7.67 -5.94 -13.11
C ALA A 25 7.17 -5.81 -14.55
N SER A 26 5.88 -5.58 -14.72
CA SER A 26 5.34 -5.22 -16.03
C SER A 26 4.69 -3.84 -15.95
N ILE A 27 4.88 -3.04 -17.00
CA ILE A 27 4.21 -1.75 -17.13
C ILE A 27 3.45 -1.78 -18.45
N SER A 28 2.14 -1.51 -18.39
CA SER A 28 1.25 -1.52 -19.56
C SER A 28 0.58 -0.16 -19.73
N GLY A 29 0.42 0.31 -20.97
CA GLY A 29 -0.33 1.52 -21.26
C GLY A 29 -1.83 1.24 -21.32
N GLU A 30 -2.63 2.10 -20.71
CA GLU A 30 -4.10 2.01 -20.80
C GLU A 30 -4.54 2.04 -22.27
N ARG A 31 -5.42 1.10 -22.67
CA ARG A 31 -6.00 1.02 -24.03
C ARG A 31 -4.97 0.97 -25.17
N GLY A 32 -3.81 0.34 -24.92
CA GLY A 32 -2.76 0.19 -25.93
C GLY A 32 -1.89 1.43 -26.13
N LEU A 33 -1.93 2.38 -25.19
CA LEU A 33 -1.06 3.55 -25.18
C LEU A 33 0.41 3.12 -25.21
N ALA A 34 1.12 3.50 -26.26
CA ALA A 34 2.55 3.22 -26.39
C ALA A 34 3.38 4.26 -25.62
N PHE A 35 4.48 3.82 -25.01
CA PHE A 35 5.40 4.68 -24.27
C PHE A 35 6.84 4.15 -24.35
N ARG A 36 7.81 5.05 -24.19
CA ARG A 36 9.20 4.71 -23.88
C ARG A 36 9.41 4.83 -22.37
N LEU A 37 10.26 3.98 -21.84
CA LEU A 37 10.63 3.98 -20.43
C LEU A 37 12.15 4.00 -20.27
N SER A 38 12.62 4.83 -19.34
CA SER A 38 13.96 4.76 -18.77
C SER A 38 13.86 4.60 -17.25
N LEU A 39 14.68 3.71 -16.69
CA LEU A 39 14.82 3.52 -15.24
C LEU A 39 16.17 4.09 -14.77
N ASN A 40 16.14 4.97 -13.78
CA ASN A 40 17.34 5.68 -13.29
C ASN A 40 18.17 6.31 -14.42
N GLY A 41 17.48 6.83 -15.44
CA GLY A 41 18.09 7.41 -16.65
C GLY A 41 18.54 6.40 -17.71
N GLN A 42 18.50 5.10 -17.44
CA GLN A 42 18.86 4.05 -18.41
C GLN A 42 17.62 3.59 -19.20
N PRO A 43 17.64 3.66 -20.54
CA PRO A 43 16.50 3.22 -21.35
C PRO A 43 16.31 1.71 -21.24
N VAL A 44 15.09 1.27 -20.90
CA VAL A 44 14.72 -0.15 -20.78
C VAL A 44 13.90 -0.66 -21.96
N SER A 45 13.59 0.21 -22.92
CA SER A 45 12.84 -0.14 -24.13
C SER A 45 13.49 0.41 -25.39
N ARG A 46 13.44 -0.39 -26.47
CA ARG A 46 13.80 0.04 -27.82
C ARG A 46 12.56 0.61 -28.49
N GLY A 47 12.40 1.94 -28.39
CA GLY A 47 11.25 2.66 -28.94
C GLY A 47 9.98 2.54 -28.09
N ALA A 48 8.90 3.18 -28.54
CA ALA A 48 7.65 3.19 -27.80
C ALA A 48 6.89 1.87 -27.95
N ARG A 49 6.46 1.28 -26.82
CA ARG A 49 5.74 0.00 -26.76
C ARG A 49 4.51 0.14 -25.85
N PRO A 50 3.42 -0.60 -26.12
CA PRO A 50 2.23 -0.58 -25.26
C PRO A 50 2.45 -1.34 -23.94
N GLN A 51 3.47 -2.19 -23.86
CA GLN A 51 3.84 -2.93 -22.67
C GLN A 51 5.35 -3.15 -22.63
N ILE A 52 5.93 -3.05 -21.45
CA ILE A 52 7.35 -3.30 -21.17
C ILE A 52 7.44 -4.23 -19.97
N TYR A 53 8.16 -5.34 -20.14
CA TYR A 53 8.54 -6.24 -19.05
C TYR A 53 9.94 -5.88 -18.56
N LEU A 54 10.08 -5.86 -17.25
CA LEU A 54 11.30 -5.53 -16.52
C LEU A 54 11.74 -6.79 -15.79
N ASP A 55 12.85 -7.36 -16.23
CA ASP A 55 13.39 -8.59 -15.67
C ASP A 55 14.70 -8.31 -14.91
N GLN A 56 14.99 -9.12 -13.89
CA GLN A 56 16.26 -9.12 -13.18
C GLN A 56 16.62 -7.78 -12.50
N LEU A 57 15.62 -7.04 -12.02
CA LEU A 57 15.85 -5.82 -11.25
C LEU A 57 16.10 -6.14 -9.78
N HIS A 58 16.89 -5.30 -9.12
CA HIS A 58 17.04 -5.39 -7.67
C HIS A 58 15.80 -4.81 -6.98
N PRO A 59 15.35 -5.36 -5.85
CA PRO A 59 14.33 -4.71 -5.03
C PRO A 59 14.78 -3.30 -4.64
N GLY A 60 13.86 -2.35 -4.63
CA GLY A 60 14.16 -0.97 -4.29
C GLY A 60 13.36 0.06 -5.08
N TYR A 61 13.72 1.32 -4.87
CA TYR A 61 13.11 2.45 -5.56
C TYR A 61 13.85 2.77 -6.85
N TYR A 62 13.10 3.01 -7.92
CA TYR A 62 13.61 3.43 -9.22
C TYR A 62 12.92 4.71 -9.66
N TRP A 63 13.67 5.63 -10.23
CA TRP A 63 13.09 6.72 -11.01
C TRP A 63 12.66 6.19 -12.37
N ALA A 64 11.38 6.30 -12.67
CA ALA A 64 10.78 5.91 -13.94
C ALA A 64 10.48 7.15 -14.77
N ASP A 65 11.17 7.29 -15.90
CA ASP A 65 10.98 8.34 -16.88
C ASP A 65 10.21 7.80 -18.08
N PHE A 66 8.96 8.23 -18.21
CA PHE A 66 8.08 7.89 -19.31
C PHE A 66 8.09 8.96 -20.38
N TYR A 67 8.25 8.55 -21.64
CA TYR A 67 7.96 9.39 -22.80
C TYR A 67 6.79 8.80 -23.58
N ILE A 68 5.69 9.55 -23.67
CA ILE A 68 4.45 9.14 -24.32
C ILE A 68 4.37 9.87 -25.67
N PRO A 69 4.64 9.20 -26.81
CA PRO A 69 4.45 9.81 -28.12
C PRO A 69 2.97 10.13 -28.35
N VAL A 70 2.68 11.39 -28.68
CA VAL A 70 1.35 11.80 -29.15
C VAL A 70 1.42 12.02 -30.66
N GLY A 71 0.50 11.45 -31.42
CA GLY A 71 0.66 11.24 -32.87
C GLY A 71 1.08 12.46 -33.69
N ARG A 72 0.48 13.64 -33.48
CA ARG A 72 0.75 14.88 -34.25
C ARG A 72 1.49 15.98 -33.46
N GLY A 73 2.02 15.71 -32.27
CA GLY A 73 2.59 16.74 -31.38
C GLY A 73 3.88 16.33 -30.68
N ARG A 74 4.44 17.22 -29.86
CA ARG A 74 5.53 16.86 -28.94
C ARG A 74 4.99 15.87 -27.91
N GLY A 75 5.64 14.71 -27.80
CA GLY A 75 5.32 13.72 -26.77
C GLY A 75 5.38 14.29 -25.35
N VAL A 76 4.66 13.64 -24.44
CA VAL A 76 4.58 14.03 -23.03
C VAL A 76 5.65 13.28 -22.23
N ASN A 77 6.38 14.00 -21.39
CA ASN A 77 7.27 13.39 -20.40
C ASN A 77 6.56 13.28 -19.05
N TYR A 78 6.70 12.14 -18.39
CA TYR A 78 6.18 11.90 -17.05
C TYR A 78 7.22 11.16 -16.23
N ARG A 79 7.69 11.78 -15.15
CA ARG A 79 8.64 11.17 -14.20
C ARG A 79 7.90 10.81 -12.92
N THR A 80 8.10 9.59 -12.45
CA THR A 80 7.59 9.14 -11.14
C THR A 80 8.57 8.16 -10.50
N GLN A 81 8.43 7.92 -9.20
CA GLN A 81 9.20 6.92 -8.49
C GLN A 81 8.39 5.63 -8.39
N ILE A 82 8.98 4.50 -8.77
CA ILE A 82 8.38 3.17 -8.63
C ILE A 82 9.14 2.38 -7.57
N PHE A 83 8.43 1.59 -6.78
CA PHE A 83 9.04 0.66 -5.83
C PHE A 83 8.82 -0.77 -6.30
N LEU A 84 9.89 -1.55 -6.34
CA LEU A 84 9.89 -2.96 -6.69
C LEU A 84 10.22 -3.76 -5.44
N ALA A 85 9.28 -4.56 -4.93
CA ALA A 85 9.53 -5.36 -3.73
C ALA A 85 10.12 -6.71 -4.08
N ASP A 86 10.93 -7.18 -3.15
CA ASP A 86 11.54 -8.51 -3.18
C ASP A 86 10.48 -9.61 -3.20
N GLY A 87 10.62 -10.58 -4.10
CA GLY A 87 9.73 -11.74 -4.21
C GLY A 87 8.35 -11.49 -4.83
N PHE A 88 8.08 -10.32 -5.40
CA PHE A 88 6.81 -9.99 -6.06
C PHE A 88 7.00 -9.63 -7.53
N GLU A 89 6.08 -10.06 -8.39
CA GLU A 89 5.87 -9.47 -9.70
C GLU A 89 4.93 -8.27 -9.54
N THR A 90 5.39 -7.05 -9.85
CA THR A 90 4.57 -5.84 -9.77
C THR A 90 4.06 -5.41 -11.14
N ASN A 91 2.74 -5.33 -11.29
CA ASN A 91 2.10 -4.88 -12.52
C ASN A 91 1.61 -3.43 -12.36
N PHE A 92 2.07 -2.55 -13.24
CA PHE A 92 1.65 -1.15 -13.31
C PHE A 92 0.87 -0.88 -14.60
N VAL A 93 -0.06 0.08 -14.53
CA VAL A 93 -0.73 0.64 -15.69
C VAL A 93 -0.46 2.14 -15.78
N LEU A 94 0.12 2.55 -16.90
CA LEU A 94 0.31 3.95 -17.26
C LEU A 94 -0.97 4.47 -17.91
N VAL A 95 -1.59 5.47 -17.27
CA VAL A 95 -2.79 6.15 -17.75
C VAL A 95 -2.40 7.52 -18.24
N ALA A 96 -2.70 7.84 -19.49
CA ALA A 96 -2.61 9.21 -20.00
C ALA A 96 -3.83 9.52 -20.86
N ARG A 97 -4.56 10.57 -20.46
CA ARG A 97 -5.82 10.99 -21.09
C ARG A 97 -5.71 12.46 -21.49
N PRO A 98 -6.30 12.88 -22.62
CA PRO A 98 -6.30 14.29 -23.00
C PRO A 98 -6.87 15.17 -21.89
N GLY A 99 -6.18 16.25 -21.54
CA GLY A 99 -6.61 17.19 -20.50
C GLY A 99 -6.26 16.80 -19.06
N PHE A 100 -5.67 15.62 -18.82
CA PHE A 100 -5.26 15.17 -17.49
C PHE A 100 -3.76 14.85 -17.44
N PRO A 101 -3.08 15.08 -16.31
CA PRO A 101 -1.69 14.65 -16.15
C PRO A 101 -1.59 13.11 -16.23
N PRO A 102 -0.54 12.56 -16.84
CA PRO A 102 -0.29 11.13 -16.80
C PRO A 102 -0.14 10.64 -15.35
N SER A 103 -0.63 9.43 -15.09
CA SER A 103 -0.50 8.76 -13.78
C SER A 103 -0.08 7.31 -13.97
N LEU A 104 0.67 6.79 -13.01
CA LEU A 104 1.02 5.37 -12.94
C LEU A 104 0.24 4.73 -11.80
N ARG A 105 -0.52 3.68 -12.11
CA ARG A 105 -1.32 2.93 -11.14
C ARG A 105 -0.73 1.56 -10.94
N THR A 106 -0.63 1.08 -9.70
CA THR A 106 -0.36 -0.32 -9.43
C THR A 106 -1.64 -1.11 -9.63
N VAL A 107 -1.59 -2.19 -10.42
CA VAL A 107 -2.77 -3.00 -10.77
C VAL A 107 -2.78 -4.33 -10.03
N SER A 108 -1.62 -4.94 -9.81
CA SER A 108 -1.51 -6.16 -9.00
C SER A 108 -0.07 -6.42 -8.56
N THR A 109 0.10 -7.13 -7.45
CA THR A 109 1.38 -7.73 -7.03
C THR A 109 1.18 -9.23 -6.84
N VAL A 110 1.84 -10.04 -7.66
CA VAL A 110 1.75 -11.52 -7.58
C VAL A 110 3.03 -12.04 -6.93
N PRO A 111 2.96 -12.80 -5.82
CA PRO A 111 4.17 -13.36 -5.22
C PRO A 111 4.79 -14.40 -6.16
N LEU A 112 6.09 -14.28 -6.46
CA LEU A 112 6.82 -15.18 -7.35
C LEU A 112 7.02 -16.59 -6.76
N ALA A 113 6.79 -16.74 -5.44
CA ALA A 113 6.66 -18.01 -4.73
C ALA A 113 5.61 -17.87 -3.61
N PRO A 114 4.83 -18.93 -3.28
CA PRO A 114 3.90 -18.85 -2.17
C PRO A 114 4.64 -18.47 -0.87
N PRO A 115 4.14 -17.50 -0.08
CA PRO A 115 4.79 -17.14 1.17
C PRO A 115 4.82 -18.36 2.08
N VAL A 116 6.01 -18.78 2.52
CA VAL A 116 6.15 -19.78 3.59
C VAL A 116 5.62 -19.12 4.86
N VAL A 117 4.36 -19.40 5.19
CA VAL A 117 3.77 -18.95 6.45
C VAL A 117 4.25 -19.90 7.55
N SER A 118 5.33 -19.52 8.23
CA SER A 118 5.73 -20.19 9.47
C SER A 118 4.85 -19.66 10.62
N TYR A 119 3.75 -20.36 10.88
CA TYR A 119 2.98 -20.14 12.10
C TYR A 119 3.80 -20.67 13.29
N PRO A 120 4.11 -19.85 14.32
CA PRO A 120 4.62 -20.40 15.57
C PRO A 120 3.52 -21.28 16.18
N ASN A 121 3.84 -22.57 16.24
CA ASN A 121 3.04 -23.66 16.77
C ASN A 121 2.61 -23.36 18.23
N GLN A 122 1.32 -23.14 18.45
CA GLN A 122 0.70 -23.20 19.77
C GLN A 122 -0.26 -24.40 19.79
N GLY A 123 -0.17 -25.16 20.87
CA GLY A 123 -0.55 -26.56 20.98
C GLY A 123 -2.06 -26.89 20.94
N PRO A 124 -2.42 -28.13 21.29
CA PRO A 124 -3.65 -28.76 20.82
C PRO A 124 -4.87 -28.40 21.67
N TYR A 125 -5.94 -27.94 21.04
CA TYR A 125 -7.25 -27.75 21.66
C TYR A 125 -8.08 -29.05 21.64
N PRO A 126 -8.64 -29.51 22.78
CA PRO A 126 -9.64 -30.57 22.81
C PRO A 126 -11.08 -30.05 22.67
N THR A 127 -11.93 -30.87 22.05
CA THR A 127 -13.36 -30.68 21.76
C THR A 127 -14.29 -30.75 22.99
N PRO A 128 -15.56 -30.26 22.91
CA PRO A 128 -16.35 -29.95 24.11
C PRO A 128 -17.57 -30.85 24.40
N TYR A 129 -17.77 -31.11 25.72
CA TYR A 129 -18.96 -31.44 26.55
C TYR A 129 -19.66 -32.82 26.53
N PRO A 130 -20.25 -33.24 27.69
CA PRO A 130 -21.70 -33.00 27.89
C PRO A 130 -22.15 -32.58 29.32
N ASN A 131 -22.94 -31.50 29.34
CA ASN A 131 -24.23 -31.23 30.00
C ASN A 131 -24.76 -32.10 31.19
N ASN A 132 -25.20 -31.48 32.31
CA ASN A 132 -26.62 -31.39 32.77
C ASN A 132 -26.78 -30.91 34.24
N GLY A 133 -27.76 -30.01 34.51
CA GLY A 133 -28.32 -29.76 35.85
C GLY A 133 -29.07 -28.43 36.08
N TYR A 134 -30.35 -28.38 35.68
CA TYR A 134 -31.55 -27.57 36.08
C TYR A 134 -31.50 -26.45 37.18
N PRO A 135 -32.54 -25.58 37.37
CA PRO A 135 -33.46 -24.88 36.43
C PRO A 135 -33.81 -23.38 36.77
N ALA A 136 -34.14 -22.60 35.72
CA ALA A 136 -35.16 -21.50 35.58
C ALA A 136 -35.16 -20.24 36.51
N PRO A 137 -35.57 -19.02 36.03
CA PRO A 137 -36.77 -18.78 35.21
C PRO A 137 -36.53 -18.09 33.85
N GLY A 138 -37.17 -18.64 32.79
CA GLY A 138 -37.52 -17.89 31.58
C GLY A 138 -38.72 -16.97 31.85
N HIS A 139 -39.21 -16.12 30.95
CA HIS A 139 -39.10 -15.97 29.50
C HIS A 139 -39.31 -14.47 29.21
N GLN A 140 -38.96 -13.90 28.06
CA GLN A 140 -39.87 -13.90 26.91
C GLN A 140 -39.14 -13.42 25.64
N ASN A 141 -39.18 -14.28 24.64
CA ASN A 141 -39.04 -13.92 23.24
C ASN A 141 -40.37 -13.26 22.80
N HIS A 142 -40.30 -12.08 22.19
CA HIS A 142 -41.40 -11.51 21.41
C HIS A 142 -40.82 -10.85 20.15
N GLY A 143 -41.03 -11.53 19.01
CA GLY A 143 -41.66 -10.95 17.82
C GLY A 143 -40.93 -9.82 17.09
N TYR A 144 -40.62 -10.06 15.81
CA TYR A 144 -40.32 -9.02 14.81
C TYR A 144 -41.35 -7.87 14.88
N PRO A 145 -40.90 -6.63 14.64
CA PRO A 145 -41.03 -6.14 13.27
C PRO A 145 -39.79 -5.42 12.74
N ASN A 146 -39.60 -5.55 11.44
CA ASN A 146 -38.99 -4.57 10.55
C ASN A 146 -39.11 -3.13 11.10
N SER A 147 -37.98 -2.53 11.49
CA SER A 147 -37.86 -1.10 11.77
C SER A 147 -36.40 -0.69 11.62
N GLY A 148 -36.14 0.22 10.67
CA GLY A 148 -34.82 0.74 10.33
C GLY A 148 -34.22 1.56 11.48
N TYR A 149 -33.55 0.89 12.41
CA TYR A 149 -32.73 1.51 13.44
C TYR A 149 -31.24 1.42 13.07
N PRO A 150 -30.48 2.51 13.25
CA PRO A 150 -29.09 2.59 12.82
C PRO A 150 -28.23 1.67 13.68
N VAL A 151 -27.46 0.80 13.02
CA VAL A 151 -26.42 -0.04 13.63
C VAL A 151 -25.46 0.87 14.41
N PRO A 152 -25.14 0.61 15.69
CA PRO A 152 -24.21 1.45 16.43
C PRO A 152 -22.83 1.39 15.76
N ALA A 153 -22.38 2.55 15.30
CA ALA A 153 -21.05 2.82 14.80
C ALA A 153 -19.98 2.35 15.81
N TYR A 154 -19.20 1.32 15.48
CA TYR A 154 -18.09 0.85 16.32
C TYR A 154 -16.94 1.85 16.24
N GLN A 155 -16.55 2.50 17.34
CA GLN A 155 -15.33 3.31 17.36
C GLN A 155 -14.14 2.44 17.77
N LEU A 156 -13.10 2.40 16.95
CA LEU A 156 -11.88 1.66 17.28
C LEU A 156 -11.22 2.27 18.52
N ALA A 157 -10.86 1.42 19.47
CA ALA A 157 -10.10 1.83 20.64
C ALA A 157 -8.65 2.17 20.24
N PRO A 158 -7.94 3.06 20.97
CA PRO A 158 -6.57 3.45 20.64
C PRO A 158 -5.61 2.25 20.45
N ALA A 159 -5.73 1.22 21.28
CA ALA A 159 -4.93 0.00 21.17
C ALA A 159 -5.20 -0.79 19.87
N GLU A 160 -6.44 -0.77 19.38
CA GLU A 160 -6.80 -1.41 18.11
C GLU A 160 -6.23 -0.64 16.92
N VAL A 161 -6.23 0.70 16.99
CA VAL A 161 -5.56 1.56 16.00
C VAL A 161 -4.05 1.32 15.99
N ASP A 162 -3.43 1.14 17.16
CA ASP A 162 -2.00 0.82 17.25
C ASP A 162 -1.69 -0.52 16.58
N ASN A 163 -2.50 -1.55 16.84
CA ASN A 163 -2.38 -2.86 16.20
C ASN A 163 -2.57 -2.76 14.67
N LEU A 164 -3.55 -1.97 14.23
CA LEU A 164 -3.79 -1.70 12.82
C LEU A 164 -2.58 -1.02 12.16
N LEU A 165 -2.01 0.00 12.80
CA LEU A 165 -0.80 0.67 12.29
C LEU A 165 0.39 -0.27 12.21
N GLN A 166 0.60 -1.13 13.20
CA GLN A 166 1.67 -2.13 13.14
C GLN A 166 1.46 -3.10 11.96
N ALA A 167 0.23 -3.56 11.73
CA ALA A 167 -0.10 -4.44 10.62
C ALA A 167 0.16 -3.76 9.25
N ILE A 168 -0.18 -2.47 9.15
CA ILE A 168 0.02 -1.63 7.96
C ILE A 168 1.51 -1.36 7.71
N GLN A 169 2.27 -0.97 8.74
CA GLN A 169 3.70 -0.65 8.61
C GLN A 169 4.54 -1.85 8.16
N ARG A 170 4.10 -3.08 8.46
CA ARG A 170 4.71 -4.32 7.96
C ARG A 170 4.47 -4.55 6.46
N ARG A 171 3.56 -3.82 5.83
CA ARG A 171 3.33 -3.90 4.38
C ARG A 171 4.28 -2.96 3.67
N PRO A 172 4.98 -3.43 2.62
CA PRO A 172 5.95 -2.59 1.92
C PRO A 172 5.28 -1.59 0.96
N PHE A 173 4.02 -1.82 0.55
CA PHE A 173 3.32 -1.02 -0.45
C PHE A 173 2.03 -0.39 0.06
N ASP A 174 1.72 0.80 -0.45
CA ASP A 174 0.53 1.56 -0.12
C ASP A 174 -0.78 0.85 -0.48
N ASP A 175 -0.87 0.14 -1.60
CA ASP A 175 -2.12 -0.54 -1.97
C ASP A 175 -2.54 -1.58 -0.93
N ALA A 176 -1.57 -2.37 -0.45
CA ALA A 176 -1.80 -3.34 0.61
C ALA A 176 -2.11 -2.65 1.96
N ARG A 177 -1.45 -1.53 2.26
CA ARG A 177 -1.73 -0.70 3.44
C ARG A 177 -3.17 -0.18 3.40
N MET A 178 -3.58 0.43 2.28
CA MET A 178 -4.91 0.98 2.05
C MET A 178 -5.99 -0.10 2.08
N ALA A 179 -5.74 -1.28 1.52
CA ALA A 179 -6.68 -2.41 1.59
C ALA A 179 -6.98 -2.81 3.04
N ILE A 180 -5.94 -2.97 3.86
CA ILE A 180 -6.08 -3.30 5.29
C ILE A 180 -6.81 -2.18 6.04
N MET A 181 -6.47 -0.90 5.77
CA MET A 181 -7.19 0.24 6.35
C MET A 181 -8.67 0.20 6.01
N ARG A 182 -9.02 -0.01 4.73
CA ARG A 182 -10.42 -0.02 4.27
C ARG A 182 -11.21 -1.14 4.91
N ASP A 183 -10.63 -2.33 5.03
CA ASP A 183 -11.29 -3.47 5.66
C ASP A 183 -11.51 -3.24 7.16
N ALA A 184 -10.48 -2.77 7.87
CA ALA A 184 -10.61 -2.47 9.31
C ALA A 184 -11.61 -1.34 9.60
N LEU A 185 -11.72 -0.36 8.68
CA LEU A 185 -12.54 0.85 8.82
C LEU A 185 -13.88 0.79 8.08
N ARG A 186 -14.26 -0.39 7.57
CA ARG A 186 -15.48 -0.56 6.76
C ARG A 186 -16.76 -0.30 7.54
N GLU A 187 -16.77 -0.61 8.83
CA GLU A 187 -17.93 -0.45 9.72
C GLU A 187 -17.55 0.23 11.04
N SER A 188 -16.34 0.80 11.09
CA SER A 188 -15.82 1.45 12.27
C SER A 188 -15.45 2.91 12.03
N PHE A 189 -15.29 3.63 13.13
CA PHE A 189 -14.91 5.03 13.19
C PHE A 189 -13.61 5.20 13.96
N ILE A 190 -12.86 6.25 13.62
CA ILE A 190 -11.61 6.65 14.27
C ILE A 190 -11.62 8.15 14.54
N GLU A 191 -10.65 8.61 15.33
CA GLU A 191 -10.41 10.04 15.53
C GLU A 191 -9.55 10.63 14.40
N SER A 192 -9.64 11.94 14.20
CA SER A 192 -8.88 12.70 13.21
C SER A 192 -7.37 12.53 13.40
N GLN A 193 -6.93 12.43 14.66
CA GLN A 193 -5.54 12.17 15.00
C GLN A 193 -5.05 10.80 14.49
N ASP A 194 -5.89 9.78 14.59
CA ASP A 194 -5.59 8.44 14.11
C ASP A 194 -5.68 8.35 12.59
N ALA A 195 -6.64 9.03 11.97
CA ALA A 195 -6.70 9.19 10.52
C ALA A 195 -5.40 9.80 9.98
N ARG A 196 -4.90 10.87 10.62
CA ARG A 196 -3.60 11.49 10.28
C ARG A 196 -2.46 10.48 10.36
N ARG A 197 -2.40 9.66 11.41
CA ARG A 197 -1.35 8.63 11.60
C ARG A 197 -1.41 7.57 10.50
N LEU A 198 -2.60 7.08 10.17
CA LEU A 198 -2.80 6.11 9.08
C LEU A 198 -2.36 6.68 7.74
N ILE A 199 -2.75 7.91 7.42
CA ILE A 199 -2.35 8.56 6.16
C ILE A 199 -0.83 8.76 6.09
N LYS A 200 -0.19 9.19 7.20
CA LYS A 200 1.28 9.33 7.26
C LYS A 200 2.04 8.02 7.03
N SER A 201 1.40 6.87 7.24
CA SER A 201 2.00 5.57 6.96
C SER A 201 2.09 5.25 5.47
N LEU A 202 1.46 6.03 4.59
CA LEU A 202 1.52 5.85 3.14
C LEU A 202 2.73 6.58 2.55
N SER A 203 3.31 6.03 1.50
CA SER A 203 4.52 6.55 0.86
C SER A 203 4.22 7.61 -0.21
N PHE A 204 3.11 7.48 -0.95
CA PHE A 204 2.77 8.36 -2.07
C PHE A 204 1.68 9.36 -1.71
N ASP A 205 1.87 10.63 -2.08
CA ASP A 205 0.94 11.70 -1.72
C ASP A 205 -0.43 11.55 -2.39
N GLU A 206 -0.49 10.97 -3.60
CA GLU A 206 -1.75 10.61 -4.27
C GLU A 206 -2.58 9.62 -3.42
N ASN A 207 -1.93 8.58 -2.87
CA ASN A 207 -2.58 7.61 -2.00
C ASN A 207 -2.99 8.24 -0.65
N ARG A 208 -2.23 9.22 -0.17
CA ARG A 208 -2.57 9.99 1.03
C ARG A 208 -3.84 10.82 0.81
N ILE A 209 -3.99 11.46 -0.34
CA ILE A 209 -5.21 12.18 -0.74
C ILE A 209 -6.39 11.21 -0.82
N GLU A 210 -6.25 10.09 -1.53
CA GLU A 210 -7.32 9.10 -1.70
C GLU A 210 -7.80 8.56 -0.34
N THR A 211 -6.83 8.24 0.54
CA THR A 211 -7.12 7.76 1.89
C THR A 211 -7.76 8.84 2.75
N ALA A 212 -7.30 10.09 2.68
CA ALA A 212 -7.91 11.21 3.39
C ALA A 212 -9.40 11.39 3.01
N LYS A 213 -9.71 11.35 1.70
CA LYS A 213 -11.08 11.45 1.20
C LYS A 213 -11.97 10.31 1.70
N TYR A 214 -11.45 9.07 1.69
CA TYR A 214 -12.15 7.91 2.24
C TYR A 214 -12.44 8.06 3.74
N LEU A 215 -11.41 8.45 4.52
CA LEU A 215 -11.49 8.54 5.97
C LEU A 215 -12.39 9.68 6.47
N TYR A 216 -12.67 10.70 5.66
CA TYR A 216 -13.57 11.79 6.07
C TYR A 216 -14.93 11.29 6.56
N SER A 217 -15.48 10.25 5.92
CA SER A 217 -16.74 9.62 6.33
C SER A 217 -16.63 8.74 7.58
N ARG A 218 -15.40 8.35 7.95
CA ARG A 218 -15.03 7.40 9.02
C ARG A 218 -14.45 8.07 10.25
N VAL A 219 -14.39 9.39 10.27
CA VAL A 219 -13.90 10.17 11.40
C VAL A 219 -15.08 10.58 12.28
N ALA A 220 -14.99 10.24 13.57
CA ALA A 220 -16.02 10.58 14.57
C ALA A 220 -16.00 12.08 14.93
N ASP A 221 -14.81 12.68 15.04
CA ASP A 221 -14.59 14.05 15.49
C ASP A 221 -14.33 15.03 14.32
N ARG A 222 -15.25 15.06 13.34
CA ARG A 222 -15.06 15.79 12.05
C ARG A 222 -14.62 17.26 12.18
N HIS A 223 -14.93 17.95 13.28
CA HIS A 223 -14.45 19.30 13.55
C HIS A 223 -12.92 19.41 13.66
N ASN A 224 -12.22 18.29 13.94
CA ASN A 224 -10.77 18.19 14.08
C ASN A 224 -10.11 17.67 12.80
N PHE A 225 -10.86 17.45 11.73
CA PHE A 225 -10.34 16.84 10.51
C PHE A 225 -9.22 17.67 9.86
N TYR A 226 -9.11 18.96 10.20
CA TYR A 226 -7.98 19.81 9.77
C TYR A 226 -6.61 19.23 10.14
N GLN A 227 -6.52 18.39 11.18
CA GLN A 227 -5.29 17.70 11.57
C GLN A 227 -4.77 16.77 10.47
N VAL A 228 -5.66 16.21 9.63
CA VAL A 228 -5.28 15.31 8.53
C VAL A 228 -4.41 16.01 7.49
N TYR A 229 -4.52 17.33 7.35
CA TYR A 229 -3.73 18.09 6.37
C TYR A 229 -2.21 18.01 6.65
N ASP A 230 -1.79 17.85 7.92
CA ASP A 230 -0.39 17.63 8.30
C ASP A 230 0.20 16.32 7.77
N ALA A 231 -0.66 15.40 7.27
CA ALA A 231 -0.22 14.16 6.66
C ALA A 231 0.09 14.32 5.17
N LEU A 232 -0.33 15.40 4.52
CA LEU A 232 -0.13 15.64 3.09
C LEU A 232 1.20 16.36 2.84
N VAL A 233 1.84 16.06 1.72
CA VAL A 233 3.18 16.59 1.39
C VAL A 233 3.09 17.91 0.64
N PHE A 234 2.19 18.02 -0.34
CA PHE A 234 2.07 19.21 -1.18
C PHE A 234 0.88 20.10 -0.80
N ASN A 235 1.03 21.42 -0.96
CA ASN A 235 -0.07 22.38 -0.77
C ASN A 235 -1.26 22.09 -1.70
N SER A 236 -1.01 21.62 -2.93
CA SER A 236 -2.06 21.22 -3.87
C SER A 236 -2.88 20.04 -3.34
N SER A 237 -2.23 19.09 -2.66
CA SER A 237 -2.88 17.95 -2.03
C SER A 237 -3.78 18.38 -0.88
N ILE A 238 -3.32 19.35 -0.07
CA ILE A 238 -4.12 19.96 1.00
C ILE A 238 -5.35 20.64 0.41
N GLN A 239 -5.18 21.45 -0.64
CA GLN A 239 -6.29 22.13 -1.33
C GLN A 239 -7.30 21.12 -1.88
N GLU A 240 -6.84 20.04 -2.53
CA GLU A 240 -7.72 19.02 -3.10
C GLU A 240 -8.56 18.30 -2.02
N VAL A 241 -7.96 17.98 -0.87
CA VAL A 241 -8.71 17.37 0.24
C VAL A 241 -9.66 18.38 0.88
N GLN A 242 -9.26 19.65 1.01
CA GLN A 242 -10.13 20.73 1.52
C GLN A 242 -11.36 20.95 0.63
N GLU A 243 -11.17 21.02 -0.69
CA GLU A 243 -12.25 21.14 -1.66
C GLU A 243 -13.22 19.96 -1.57
N TYR A 244 -12.70 18.74 -1.45
CA TYR A 244 -13.52 17.56 -1.24
C TYR A 244 -14.35 17.65 0.06
N VAL A 245 -13.71 18.01 1.19
CA VAL A 245 -14.39 18.18 2.48
C VAL A 245 -15.50 19.22 2.40
N GLN A 246 -15.26 20.34 1.72
CA GLN A 246 -16.28 21.38 1.51
C GLN A 246 -17.43 20.90 0.64
N SER A 247 -17.16 20.04 -0.35
CA SER A 247 -18.19 19.51 -1.26
C SER A 247 -19.11 18.45 -0.62
N VAL A 248 -18.64 17.77 0.43
CA VAL A 248 -19.35 16.68 1.12
C VAL A 248 -20.03 17.15 2.41
N ARG A 249 -19.69 18.36 2.88
CA ARG A 249 -20.25 18.96 4.09
C ARG A 249 -21.66 19.50 3.87
#